data_AF-A0A6G7LU13-F1
#
_entry.id   AF-A0A6G7LU13-F1
#
_cell.length_a   1.000
_cell.length_b   1.000
_cell.length_c   1.000
_cell.angle_alpha   90.00
_cell.angle_beta   90.00
_cell.angle_gamma   90.00
#
_symmetry.space_group_name_H-M   'P 1'
#
loop_
_entity.id
_entity.type
_entity.pdbx_description
1 polymer ?
#
loop_
_entity_poly.entity_id
_entity_poly.type
_entity_poly.pdbx_seq_one_letter_code
_entity_poly.pdbx_strand_id
1 'polypeptide(L)'
;MSGAADHLIAASLGEYRISDSLSRTELNAAIPDASLEGVSDVQRFDSDWIIEGVQINLTAEHKRLADLAVELISPSGTRSVLMTPYNGFVPIRNSGYTNTPMLSNAFYGENARGNWTLKVIDVNSGEQGYIYREGTVNLEEKLLENEANGVLKSWSLRIHGHQAVSAS
;
A
#
# COMPACT_ATOMS: atom_id res chain seq x y z
N MET A 1 17.34 39.79 37.17
CA MET A 1 16.07 39.21 36.65
C MET A 1 16.15 39.38 35.13
N SER A 2 16.77 38.47 34.34
CA SER A 2 16.38 37.08 34.01
C SER A 2 14.89 36.98 33.68
N GLY A 3 14.43 36.70 32.47
CA GLY A 3 15.13 36.35 31.24
C GLY A 3 14.27 36.65 30.01
N ALA A 4 14.93 36.84 28.87
CA ALA A 4 14.28 36.88 27.56
C ALA A 4 13.72 35.48 27.28
N ALA A 5 12.42 35.37 27.06
CA ALA A 5 11.82 34.19 26.48
C ALA A 5 12.25 34.15 25.01
N ASP A 6 13.35 33.47 24.75
CA ASP A 6 13.77 33.06 23.42
C ASP A 6 12.69 32.11 22.90
N HIS A 7 11.73 32.65 22.16
CA HIS A 7 10.67 31.87 21.54
C HIS A 7 11.32 31.11 20.39
N LEU A 8 11.80 29.90 20.69
CA LEU A 8 12.23 28.93 19.69
C LEU A 8 11.06 28.74 18.71
N ILE A 9 11.11 29.42 17.57
CA ILE A 9 10.27 29.11 16.43
C ILE A 9 10.73 27.72 16.01
N ALA A 10 10.00 26.68 16.42
CA ALA A 10 10.17 25.36 15.84
C ALA A 10 10.20 25.55 14.33
N ALA A 11 11.24 25.04 13.66
CA ALA A 11 11.37 25.16 12.21
C ALA A 11 10.06 24.66 11.59
N SER A 12 9.26 25.58 11.06
CA SER A 12 8.00 25.24 10.42
C SER A 12 8.33 24.40 9.21
N LEU A 13 7.77 23.20 9.11
CA LEU A 13 7.92 22.33 7.94
C LEU A 13 7.30 22.96 6.67
N GLY A 14 6.57 24.07 6.82
CA GLY A 14 5.84 24.74 5.77
C GLY A 14 4.36 24.35 5.79
N GLU A 15 3.64 24.69 4.72
CA GLU A 15 2.24 24.32 4.55
C GLU A 15 2.12 22.80 4.33
N TYR A 16 1.12 22.17 4.96
CA TYR A 16 0.76 20.80 4.62
C TYR A 16 0.17 20.76 3.21
N ARG A 17 0.64 19.83 2.40
CA ARG A 17 0.27 19.66 1.00
C ARG A 17 0.08 18.18 0.70
N ILE A 18 -0.55 17.92 -0.44
CA ILE A 18 -0.71 16.60 -1.02
C ILE A 18 -0.15 16.67 -2.43
N SER A 19 0.72 15.72 -2.79
CA SER A 19 1.30 15.68 -4.13
C SER A 19 0.26 15.35 -5.20
N ASP A 20 0.58 15.66 -6.45
CA ASP A 20 -0.09 15.00 -7.57
C ASP A 20 0.10 13.48 -7.49
N SER A 21 -0.80 12.74 -8.11
CA SER A 21 -0.74 11.28 -8.17
C SER A 21 0.30 10.85 -9.19
N LEU A 22 1.29 10.07 -8.75
CA LEU A 22 2.22 9.37 -9.64
C LEU A 22 1.63 7.99 -9.95
N SER A 23 1.25 7.74 -11.19
CA SER A 23 0.49 6.55 -11.57
C SER A 23 1.26 5.64 -12.52
N ARG A 24 1.18 4.34 -12.24
CA ARG A 24 1.63 3.25 -13.11
C ARG A 24 0.40 2.50 -13.63
N THR A 25 0.27 2.42 -14.94
CA THR A 25 -0.87 1.76 -15.61
C THR A 25 -0.40 0.64 -16.52
N GLU A 26 -1.31 -0.26 -16.89
CA GLU A 26 -1.11 -1.29 -17.92
C GLU A 26 0.04 -2.29 -17.65
N LEU A 27 0.38 -2.53 -16.38
CA LEU A 27 1.48 -3.42 -16.01
C LEU A 27 1.27 -4.86 -16.49
N ASN A 28 0.05 -5.39 -16.30
CA ASN A 28 -0.31 -6.79 -16.59
C ASN A 28 0.72 -7.81 -16.08
N ALA A 29 1.29 -7.56 -14.90
CA ALA A 29 2.34 -8.39 -14.32
C ALA A 29 1.73 -9.50 -13.48
N ALA A 30 2.19 -10.74 -13.65
CA ALA A 30 1.69 -11.88 -12.88
C ALA A 30 2.07 -11.74 -11.40
N ILE A 31 1.11 -12.00 -10.51
CA ILE A 31 1.33 -12.25 -9.09
C ILE A 31 1.42 -13.78 -8.95
N PRO A 32 2.63 -14.37 -8.82
CA PRO A 32 2.77 -15.82 -8.81
C PRO A 32 2.13 -16.43 -7.56
N ASP A 33 1.40 -17.53 -7.75
CA ASP A 33 0.72 -18.25 -6.67
C ASP A 33 1.71 -18.78 -5.61
N ALA A 34 1.34 -18.65 -4.34
CA ALA A 34 2.09 -19.09 -3.15
C ALA A 34 3.61 -18.80 -3.18
N SER A 35 4.01 -17.68 -3.78
CA SER A 35 5.41 -17.32 -3.95
C SER A 35 5.77 -16.09 -3.13
N LEU A 36 6.68 -16.26 -2.17
CA LEU A 36 7.23 -15.15 -1.37
C LEU A 36 8.03 -14.13 -2.19
N GLU A 37 8.44 -14.48 -3.42
CA GLU A 37 9.01 -13.53 -4.37
C GLU A 37 7.96 -12.51 -4.80
N GLY A 38 6.72 -12.94 -5.02
CA GLY A 38 5.61 -12.09 -5.45
C GLY A 38 5.87 -11.37 -6.76
N VAL A 39 5.27 -10.19 -6.92
CA VAL A 39 5.55 -9.24 -8.01
C VAL A 39 5.97 -7.90 -7.42
N SER A 40 6.83 -7.18 -8.13
CA SER A 40 7.22 -5.82 -7.76
C SER A 40 7.19 -4.88 -8.96
N ASP A 41 6.84 -3.62 -8.70
CA ASP A 41 6.98 -2.52 -9.64
C ASP A 41 7.54 -1.29 -8.90
N VAL A 42 8.30 -0.47 -9.62
CA VAL A 42 9.04 0.66 -9.06
C VAL A 42 8.61 1.94 -9.75
N GLN A 43 8.31 2.96 -8.94
CA GLN A 43 8.06 4.32 -9.41
C GLN A 43 9.03 5.29 -8.74
N ARG A 44 9.57 6.22 -9.53
CA ARG A 44 10.47 7.26 -9.02
C ARG A 44 9.68 8.54 -8.73
N PHE A 45 9.77 9.04 -7.51
CA PHE A 45 9.22 10.33 -7.10
C PHE A 45 10.35 11.37 -7.07
N ASP A 46 10.25 12.43 -7.87
CA ASP A 46 11.39 13.34 -8.14
C ASP A 46 11.40 14.65 -7.33
N SER A 47 10.43 14.83 -6.43
CA SER A 47 10.33 16.03 -5.58
C SER A 47 10.77 15.75 -4.14
N ASP A 48 11.45 16.70 -3.52
CA ASP A 48 11.78 16.65 -2.09
C ASP A 48 10.55 16.99 -1.25
N TRP A 49 10.13 16.04 -0.43
CA TRP A 49 9.02 16.19 0.50
C TRP A 49 9.39 15.55 1.83
N ILE A 50 9.06 16.19 2.94
CA ILE A 50 9.04 15.56 4.26
C ILE A 50 7.69 14.86 4.41
N ILE A 51 7.72 13.54 4.56
CA ILE A 51 6.52 12.71 4.56
C ILE A 51 5.81 12.78 5.91
N GLU A 52 4.48 12.88 5.88
CA GLU A 52 3.62 12.56 7.01
C GLU A 52 2.83 11.26 6.78
N GLY A 53 2.39 11.04 5.55
CA GLY A 53 1.70 9.83 5.14
C GLY A 53 1.89 9.54 3.66
N VAL A 54 1.77 8.27 3.30
CA VAL A 54 1.85 7.83 1.92
C VAL A 54 0.60 7.03 1.58
N GLN A 55 -0.10 7.47 0.55
CA GLN A 55 -1.26 6.76 0.01
C GLN A 55 -0.87 6.06 -1.29
N ILE A 56 -1.35 4.83 -1.46
CA ILE A 56 -1.46 4.21 -2.78
C ILE A 56 -2.92 3.97 -3.15
N ASN A 57 -3.19 3.85 -4.44
CA ASN A 57 -4.39 3.17 -4.92
C ASN A 57 -3.95 1.95 -5.72
N LEU A 58 -4.51 0.77 -5.45
CA LEU A 58 -4.12 -0.48 -6.09
C LEU A 58 -5.26 -1.03 -6.96
N THR A 59 -4.92 -1.50 -8.16
CA THR A 59 -5.78 -2.38 -8.95
C THR A 59 -5.04 -3.69 -9.24
N ALA A 60 -5.62 -4.79 -8.79
CA ALA A 60 -5.07 -6.14 -8.98
C ALA A 60 -6.21 -7.15 -9.08
N GLU A 61 -6.09 -8.10 -10.00
CA GLU A 61 -7.02 -9.21 -10.16
C GLU A 61 -6.52 -10.41 -9.35
N HIS A 62 -7.39 -10.98 -8.51
CA HIS A 62 -7.08 -12.19 -7.75
C HIS A 62 -8.35 -12.90 -7.30
N LYS A 63 -8.40 -14.22 -7.43
CA LYS A 63 -9.59 -15.00 -7.03
C LYS A 63 -9.83 -15.00 -5.52
N ARG A 64 -8.76 -14.86 -4.73
CA ARG A 64 -8.81 -14.92 -3.26
C ARG A 64 -8.01 -13.76 -2.66
N LEU A 65 -8.64 -12.60 -2.52
CA LEU A 65 -7.97 -11.39 -2.02
C LEU A 65 -7.32 -11.56 -0.64
N ALA A 66 -7.89 -12.41 0.21
CA ALA A 66 -7.33 -12.71 1.52
C ALA A 66 -5.92 -13.33 1.43
N ASP A 67 -5.52 -13.94 0.31
CA ASP A 67 -4.16 -14.48 0.16
C ASP A 67 -3.13 -13.40 -0.18
N LEU A 68 -3.56 -12.18 -0.56
CA LEU A 68 -2.64 -11.13 -0.95
C LEU A 68 -2.10 -10.34 0.26
N ALA A 69 -0.77 -10.25 0.34
CA ALA A 69 -0.07 -9.22 1.10
C ALA A 69 0.33 -8.08 0.15
N VAL A 70 0.18 -6.83 0.61
CA VAL A 70 0.60 -5.64 -0.13
C VAL A 70 1.59 -4.86 0.70
N GLU A 71 2.74 -4.54 0.12
CA GLU A 71 3.85 -3.88 0.78
C GLU A 71 4.32 -2.69 -0.03
N LEU A 72 4.73 -1.63 0.67
CA LEU A 72 5.38 -0.48 0.08
C LEU A 72 6.74 -0.27 0.76
N ILE A 73 7.77 -0.06 -0.06
CA ILE A 73 9.14 0.19 0.39
C ILE A 73 9.54 1.58 -0.09
N SER A 74 10.02 2.41 0.83
CA SER A 74 10.44 3.78 0.55
C SER A 74 11.88 3.84 0.02
N PRO A 75 12.32 5.00 -0.52
CA PRO A 75 13.69 5.19 -0.99
C PRO A 75 14.77 4.97 0.07
N SER A 76 14.45 5.13 1.36
CA SER A 76 15.36 4.88 2.48
C SER A 76 15.51 3.39 2.81
N GLY A 77 14.63 2.53 2.27
CA GLY A 77 14.55 1.11 2.57
C GLY A 77 13.54 0.75 3.66
N THR A 78 12.81 1.71 4.24
CA THR A 78 11.73 1.41 5.19
C THR A 78 10.62 0.65 4.46
N ARG A 79 10.10 -0.42 5.09
CA ARG A 79 9.04 -1.28 4.54
C ARG A 79 7.78 -1.18 5.40
N SER A 80 6.64 -0.95 4.76
CA SER A 80 5.31 -0.98 5.37
C SER A 80 4.46 -2.07 4.73
N VAL A 81 3.82 -2.91 5.55
CA VAL A 81 2.74 -3.79 5.08
C VAL A 81 1.46 -2.97 5.07
N LEU A 82 0.93 -2.68 3.88
CA LEU A 82 -0.28 -1.89 3.68
C LEU A 82 -1.55 -2.73 3.84
N MET A 83 -1.47 -3.99 3.44
CA MET A 83 -2.50 -4.99 3.65
C MET A 83 -1.84 -6.29 4.07
N THR A 84 -2.28 -6.83 5.21
CA THR A 84 -1.86 -8.16 5.66
C THR A 84 -2.68 -9.23 4.94
N PRO A 85 -2.09 -10.41 4.66
CA PRO A 85 -2.86 -11.55 4.19
C PRO A 85 -3.78 -12.06 5.32
N TYR A 86 -4.64 -13.02 4.99
CA TYR A 86 -5.67 -13.62 5.84
C TYR A 86 -6.63 -12.58 6.45
N ASN A 87 -6.89 -11.51 5.72
CA ASN A 87 -7.84 -10.48 6.10
C ASN A 87 -9.30 -10.89 5.77
N GLY A 88 -10.26 -10.04 6.14
CA GLY A 88 -11.69 -10.32 5.96
C GLY A 88 -12.23 -10.24 4.52
N PHE A 89 -11.40 -10.03 3.50
CA PHE A 89 -11.83 -10.02 2.09
C PHE A 89 -12.03 -11.45 1.56
N VAL A 90 -13.01 -12.15 2.14
CA VAL A 90 -13.42 -13.48 1.68
C VAL A 90 -14.16 -13.40 0.33
N PRO A 91 -14.05 -14.41 -0.56
CA PRO A 91 -14.52 -14.38 -1.95
C PRO A 91 -16.04 -14.40 -2.15
N ILE A 92 -16.84 -13.96 -1.17
CA ILE A 92 -18.30 -13.93 -1.31
C ILE A 92 -18.71 -12.90 -2.39
N ARG A 93 -17.90 -11.85 -2.64
CA ARG A 93 -18.26 -10.71 -3.51
C ARG A 93 -17.14 -10.01 -4.30
N ASN A 94 -15.86 -10.26 -4.04
CA ASN A 94 -14.75 -9.50 -4.63
C ASN A 94 -13.70 -10.40 -5.30
N SER A 95 -13.39 -10.13 -6.56
CA SER A 95 -12.39 -10.84 -7.38
C SER A 95 -11.11 -10.02 -7.63
N GLY A 96 -10.84 -9.02 -6.80
CA GLY A 96 -9.68 -8.15 -6.96
C GLY A 96 -9.79 -6.81 -6.24
N TYR A 97 -8.68 -6.09 -6.16
CA TYR A 97 -8.66 -4.67 -5.81
C TYR A 97 -9.00 -3.86 -7.05
N THR A 98 -9.90 -2.88 -6.90
CA THR A 98 -10.27 -1.93 -7.95
C THR A 98 -10.05 -0.52 -7.43
N ASN A 99 -8.97 0.13 -7.86
CA ASN A 99 -8.56 1.46 -7.40
C ASN A 99 -8.69 1.63 -5.87
N THR A 100 -8.26 0.62 -5.11
CA THR A 100 -8.49 0.53 -3.67
C THR A 100 -7.44 1.37 -2.93
N PRO A 101 -7.84 2.39 -2.14
CA PRO A 101 -6.91 3.23 -1.40
C PRO A 101 -6.33 2.49 -0.19
N MET A 102 -5.03 2.65 0.04
CA MET A 102 -4.33 2.20 1.24
C MET A 102 -3.38 3.31 1.69
N LEU A 103 -3.25 3.53 3.00
CA LEU A 103 -2.42 4.59 3.57
C LEU A 103 -1.49 4.06 4.65
N SER A 104 -0.26 4.58 4.71
CA SER A 104 0.69 4.29 5.77
C SER A 104 1.38 5.55 6.29
N ASN A 105 1.55 5.58 7.61
CA ASN A 105 2.35 6.58 8.32
C ASN A 105 3.75 6.04 8.69
N ALA A 106 4.12 4.85 8.23
CA ALA A 106 5.40 4.21 8.58
C ALA A 106 6.63 4.98 8.08
N PHE A 107 6.43 5.87 7.10
CA PHE A 107 7.48 6.64 6.44
C PHE A 107 7.59 8.07 6.98
N TYR A 108 6.93 8.38 8.10
CA TYR A 108 6.88 9.72 8.67
C TYR A 108 8.29 10.30 8.90
N GLY A 109 8.54 11.50 8.39
CA GLY A 109 9.81 12.22 8.51
C GLY A 109 10.87 11.88 7.45
N GLU A 110 10.67 10.85 6.62
CA GLU A 110 11.58 10.55 5.53
C GLU A 110 11.47 11.57 4.38
N ASN A 111 12.52 11.69 3.56
CA ASN A 111 12.43 12.40 2.29
C ASN A 111 11.80 11.48 1.23
N ALA A 112 10.74 11.94 0.56
CA ALA A 112 10.03 11.16 -0.45
C ALA A 112 10.80 10.97 -1.78
N ARG A 113 11.85 11.75 -2.05
CA ARG A 113 12.57 11.68 -3.32
C ARG A 113 13.28 10.33 -3.47
N GLY A 114 12.99 9.64 -4.56
CA GLY A 114 13.68 8.43 -4.96
C GLY A 114 12.73 7.33 -5.42
N ASN A 115 13.22 6.10 -5.40
CA ASN A 115 12.49 4.94 -5.89
C ASN A 115 11.59 4.36 -4.78
N TRP A 116 10.29 4.32 -5.06
CA TRP A 116 9.29 3.62 -4.27
C TRP A 116 8.99 2.29 -4.92
N THR A 117 9.02 1.22 -4.13
CA THR A 117 8.75 -0.14 -4.63
C THR A 117 7.45 -0.66 -4.03
N LEU A 118 6.47 -0.95 -4.88
CA LEU A 118 5.30 -1.75 -4.51
C LEU A 118 5.66 -3.23 -4.64
N LYS A 119 5.29 -4.03 -3.64
CA LYS A 119 5.36 -5.49 -3.72
C LYS A 119 4.00 -6.10 -3.39
N VAL A 120 3.54 -7.03 -4.22
CA VAL A 120 2.29 -7.79 -4.00
C VAL A 120 2.63 -9.27 -4.00
N ILE A 121 2.19 -9.97 -2.96
CA ILE A 121 2.59 -11.35 -2.69
C ILE A 121 1.34 -12.18 -2.47
N ASP A 122 1.19 -13.28 -3.21
CA ASP A 122 0.27 -14.35 -2.83
C ASP A 122 0.99 -15.29 -1.86
N VAL A 123 0.47 -15.41 -0.63
CA VAL A 123 1.11 -16.20 0.42
C VAL A 123 0.55 -17.62 0.56
N ASN A 124 -0.50 -17.99 -0.19
CA ASN A 124 -1.21 -19.23 0.10
C ASN A 124 -1.95 -19.85 -1.09
N SER A 125 -1.47 -21.03 -1.51
CA SER A 125 -2.15 -21.95 -2.43
C SER A 125 -2.97 -23.02 -1.70
N GLY A 126 -2.93 -23.06 -0.38
CA GLY A 126 -3.66 -24.06 0.40
C GLY A 126 -5.18 -23.88 0.38
N GLU A 127 -5.88 -24.96 0.73
CA GLU A 127 -7.32 -24.92 1.02
C GLU A 127 -7.60 -23.89 2.13
N GLN A 128 -8.64 -23.09 1.92
CA GLN A 128 -9.20 -22.22 2.94
C GLN A 128 -10.70 -22.48 3.05
N GLY A 129 -11.29 -22.01 4.13
CA GLY A 129 -12.74 -21.99 4.25
C GLY A 129 -13.17 -20.84 5.13
N TYR A 130 -14.41 -20.43 4.98
CA TYR A 130 -15.04 -19.46 5.87
C TYR A 130 -16.44 -19.94 6.24
N ILE A 131 -16.90 -19.42 7.38
CA ILE A 131 -18.25 -19.65 7.87
C ILE A 131 -18.98 -18.32 7.81
N TYR A 132 -20.16 -18.30 7.18
CA TYR A 132 -21.06 -17.15 7.19
C TYR A 132 -22.45 -17.55 7.66
N ARG A 133 -23.23 -16.56 8.10
CA ARG A 133 -24.62 -16.78 8.51
C ARG A 133 -25.58 -16.39 7.41
N GLU A 134 -26.51 -17.30 7.11
CA GLU A 134 -27.69 -17.02 6.29
C GLU A 134 -28.94 -17.29 7.14
N GLY A 135 -29.58 -16.20 7.58
CA GLY A 135 -30.66 -16.27 8.58
C GLY A 135 -30.14 -16.83 9.91
N THR A 136 -30.67 -17.98 10.33
CA THR A 136 -30.29 -18.67 11.57
C THR A 136 -29.30 -19.82 11.36
N VAL A 137 -28.88 -20.06 10.11
CA VAL A 137 -28.00 -21.18 9.75
C VAL A 137 -26.58 -20.68 9.54
N ASN A 138 -25.60 -21.43 10.04
CA ASN A 138 -24.20 -21.26 9.69
C ASN A 138 -23.92 -22.12 8.45
N LEU A 139 -23.40 -21.49 7.39
CA LEU A 139 -22.96 -22.16 6.18
C LEU A 139 -21.43 -22.15 6.15
N GLU A 140 -20.85 -23.31 5.86
CA GLU A 140 -19.41 -23.45 5.64
C GLU A 140 -19.16 -23.48 4.14
N GLU A 141 -18.28 -22.61 3.68
CA GLU A 141 -17.84 -22.58 2.31
C GLU A 141 -16.34 -22.89 2.25
N LYS A 142 -16.00 -23.94 1.49
CA LYS A 142 -14.63 -24.31 1.21
C LYS A 142 -14.17 -23.60 -0.05
N LEU A 143 -13.09 -22.85 0.09
CA LEU A 143 -12.35 -22.27 -1.01
C LEU A 143 -11.25 -23.26 -1.39
N LEU A 144 -11.44 -23.86 -2.57
CA LEU A 144 -10.36 -24.55 -3.24
C LEU A 144 -9.25 -23.54 -3.59
N GLU A 145 -8.06 -24.07 -3.91
CA GLU A 145 -6.93 -23.29 -4.39
C GLU A 145 -7.35 -22.35 -5.54
N ASN A 146 -6.76 -21.17 -5.59
CA ASN A 146 -6.95 -20.20 -6.68
C ASN A 146 -6.47 -20.77 -8.04
N GLU A 147 -5.54 -21.72 -8.02
CA GLU A 147 -4.92 -22.49 -9.13
C GLU A 147 -4.46 -21.59 -10.30
N ALA A 148 -4.28 -20.29 -10.04
CA ALA A 148 -4.04 -19.29 -11.05
C ALA A 148 -3.39 -18.06 -10.43
N ASN A 149 -2.29 -17.63 -11.05
CA ASN A 149 -1.63 -16.36 -10.75
C ASN A 149 -2.64 -15.20 -10.76
N GLY A 150 -2.47 -14.28 -9.82
CA GLY A 150 -3.08 -12.96 -9.91
C GLY A 150 -2.45 -12.10 -11.00
N VAL A 151 -3.02 -10.91 -11.19
CA VAL A 151 -2.47 -9.92 -12.11
C VAL A 151 -2.44 -8.54 -11.46
N LEU A 152 -1.25 -7.96 -11.30
CA LEU A 152 -1.08 -6.55 -10.97
C LEU A 152 -1.38 -5.71 -12.22
N LYS A 153 -2.42 -4.86 -12.14
CA LYS A 153 -2.89 -4.04 -13.27
C LYS A 153 -2.36 -2.62 -13.24
N SER A 154 -2.48 -1.96 -12.10
CA SER A 154 -2.06 -0.58 -11.91
C SER A 154 -1.90 -0.25 -10.43
N TRP A 155 -1.10 0.78 -10.16
CA TRP A 155 -1.08 1.42 -8.86
C TRP A 155 -0.68 2.89 -8.97
N SER A 156 -1.09 3.70 -8.00
CA SER A 156 -0.65 5.08 -7.89
C SER A 156 0.01 5.34 -6.55
N LEU A 157 0.87 6.34 -6.47
CA LEU A 157 1.52 6.85 -5.27
C LEU A 157 1.16 8.32 -5.07
N ARG A 158 0.85 8.70 -3.84
CA ARG A 158 0.59 10.08 -3.43
C ARG A 158 1.23 10.34 -2.07
N ILE A 159 1.96 11.45 -1.98
CA ILE A 159 2.66 11.87 -0.77
C ILE A 159 1.83 12.93 -0.05
N HIS A 160 1.63 12.72 1.25
CA HIS A 160 1.03 13.68 2.18
C HIS A 160 2.16 14.22 3.06
N GLY A 161 2.25 15.53 3.23
CA GLY A 161 3.25 16.15 4.09
C GLY A 161 3.65 17.52 3.59
N HIS A 162 4.95 17.80 3.55
CA HIS A 162 5.45 19.14 3.27
C HIS A 162 6.48 19.12 2.14
N GLN A 163 6.25 19.91 1.08
CA GLN A 163 7.26 20.10 0.04
C GLN A 163 8.40 20.94 0.61
N ALA A 164 9.64 20.46 0.47
CA ALA A 164 10.80 21.21 0.93
C ALA A 164 10.85 22.57 0.22
N VAL A 165 10.92 23.65 0.98
CA VAL A 165 11.15 24.99 0.42
C VAL A 165 12.58 25.00 -0.09
N SER A 166 12.78 25.25 -1.39
CA SER A 166 14.12 25.50 -1.92
C SER A 166 14.73 26.65 -1.14
N ALA A 167 15.89 26.42 -0.50
CA ALA A 167 16.64 27.51 0.11
C ALA A 167 16.95 28.53 -0.99
N SER A 168 16.35 29.72 -0.86
CA SER A 168 16.59 30.87 -1.73
C SER A 168 18.01 31.40 -1.57
#